data_AF-A0A914EI21-F1
#
_entry.id   AF-A0A914EI21-F1
#
_cell.length_a   1.000
_cell.length_b   1.000
_cell.length_c   1.000
_cell.angle_alpha   90.00
_cell.angle_beta   90.00
_cell.angle_gamma   90.00
#
_symmetry.space_group_name_H-M   'P 1'
#
loop_
_entity.id
_entity.type
_entity.pdbx_description
1 polymer ?
#
loop_
_entity_poly.entity_id
_entity_poly.type
_entity_poly.pdbx_seq_one_letter_code
_entity_poly.pdbx_strand_id
1 'polypeptide(L)'
;MPLIERFRSASACIQIDAKPEFELFDSFSSSLKTNSLLKFYQDQEKENQCPEIEYFGKVPLKRNCAHGREMEQLKLHTDTISVEDMNDLIDLGWRREGNNFYKVATQCCTTHALRLDVQDFKLSRQQRKILNHLAEYFRGETDQKNVKKPKNNKNSQEEYSLEAYFKRIFDSCNEHTLEIRLVRPGSSLFFDTYEESFQLFKKYQEHIHKNAYTREIFENMLVETPLPTTGKHYGTFHRQILIDGRLVGVDMFDILPDYNMAQTSYYNTDFMHLNLGTFMILNEILFTQKLSEKLGKTLYLSTGLYNHCFKKHHYKLQYATEILCIETC
;
A
#
# COMPACT_ATOMS: atom_id res chain seq x y z
N MET A 1 27.57 0.22 -16.51
CA MET A 1 27.30 1.25 -15.50
C MET A 1 26.05 1.99 -15.92
N PRO A 2 24.97 2.06 -15.13
CA PRO A 2 23.88 2.98 -15.43
C PRO A 2 24.40 4.41 -15.31
N LEU A 3 24.11 5.26 -16.31
CA LEU A 3 24.33 6.70 -16.23
C LEU A 3 23.45 7.25 -15.10
N ILE A 4 24.08 7.82 -14.06
CA ILE A 4 23.37 8.56 -13.01
C ILE A 4 23.20 9.97 -13.53
N GLU A 5 21.97 10.36 -13.88
CA GLU A 5 21.63 11.73 -14.23
C GLU A 5 21.05 12.42 -12.98
N ARG A 6 21.79 13.42 -12.47
CA ARG A 6 21.32 14.30 -11.40
C ARG A 6 20.63 15.50 -12.04
N PHE A 7 19.34 15.63 -11.81
CA PHE A 7 18.58 16.79 -12.27
C PHE A 7 18.56 17.83 -11.16
N ARG A 8 19.33 18.91 -11.33
CA ARG A 8 19.12 20.15 -10.57
C ARG A 8 18.25 21.05 -11.44
N SER A 9 17.07 21.43 -10.96
CA SER A 9 16.24 22.43 -11.66
C SER A 9 16.90 23.81 -11.47
N ALA A 10 17.86 24.09 -12.34
CA ALA A 10 18.40 25.42 -12.55
C ALA A 10 18.29 25.73 -14.04
N SER A 11 17.23 26.47 -14.38
CA SER A 11 17.14 27.25 -15.62
C SER A 11 17.43 26.51 -16.92
N ALA A 12 16.50 25.67 -17.37
CA ALA A 12 16.16 25.55 -18.79
C ALA A 12 14.92 24.67 -18.91
N CYS A 13 13.99 25.07 -19.78
CA CYS A 13 13.06 24.13 -20.38
C CYS A 13 13.82 22.85 -20.73
N ILE A 14 13.29 21.69 -20.37
CA ILE A 14 13.72 20.43 -20.94
C ILE A 14 13.46 20.53 -22.45
N GLN A 15 14.44 21.00 -23.22
CA GLN A 15 14.60 20.57 -24.59
C GLN A 15 15.18 19.17 -24.49
N ILE A 16 14.31 18.18 -24.65
CA ILE A 16 14.72 16.83 -25.00
C ILE A 16 15.32 16.97 -26.40
N ASP A 17 16.65 17.00 -26.50
CA ASP A 17 17.30 16.81 -27.80
C ASP A 17 17.02 15.37 -28.24
N ALA A 18 15.94 15.22 -29.00
CA ALA A 18 15.53 13.99 -29.62
C ALA A 18 16.66 13.50 -30.56
N LYS A 19 17.24 12.35 -30.23
CA LYS A 19 17.91 11.48 -31.21
C LYS A 19 17.01 10.27 -31.54
N PRO A 20 17.10 9.73 -32.76
CA PRO A 20 15.93 9.37 -33.57
C PRO A 20 15.36 7.96 -33.32
N GLU A 21 15.15 7.58 -32.06
CA GLU A 21 14.44 6.33 -31.71
C GLU A 21 13.17 6.58 -30.85
N PHE A 22 12.77 7.84 -30.68
CA PHE A 22 11.71 8.29 -29.77
C PHE A 22 10.44 8.83 -30.47
N GLU A 23 10.09 8.38 -31.68
CA GLU A 23 8.88 8.86 -32.39
C GLU A 23 7.55 8.23 -31.93
N LEU A 24 7.51 7.47 -30.83
CA LEU A 24 6.27 6.80 -30.37
C LEU A 24 5.54 7.49 -29.20
N PHE A 25 6.04 8.63 -28.69
CA PHE A 25 5.47 9.28 -27.50
C PHE A 25 4.92 10.71 -27.71
N ASP A 26 5.04 11.29 -28.90
CA ASP A 26 4.62 12.68 -29.15
C ASP A 26 3.11 12.87 -29.43
N SER A 27 2.28 11.82 -29.40
CA SER A 27 0.83 11.96 -29.57
C SER A 27 0.04 12.18 -28.27
N PHE A 28 0.69 12.26 -27.09
CA PHE A 28 0.00 12.24 -25.79
C PHE A 28 0.05 13.55 -24.97
N SER A 29 0.58 14.65 -25.52
CA SER A 29 0.75 15.91 -24.76
C SER A 29 -0.51 16.80 -24.63
N SER A 30 -1.70 16.31 -25.01
CA SER A 30 -2.96 17.08 -24.93
C SER A 30 -3.81 16.83 -23.68
N SER A 31 -3.29 16.15 -22.65
CA SER A 31 -4.01 15.89 -21.41
C SER A 31 -3.76 16.98 -20.35
N LEU A 32 -4.83 17.61 -19.87
CA LEU A 32 -4.87 18.67 -18.84
C LEU A 32 -4.08 18.38 -17.54
N LYS A 33 -3.68 17.11 -17.28
CA LYS A 33 -2.98 16.69 -16.05
C LYS A 33 -1.47 16.95 -16.04
N THR A 34 -0.78 16.98 -17.19
CA THR A 34 0.67 17.30 -17.22
C THR A 34 0.96 18.77 -16.89
N ASN A 35 -0.03 19.64 -17.10
CA ASN A 35 0.08 21.06 -16.79
C ASN A 35 0.03 21.37 -15.28
N SER A 36 -0.51 20.50 -14.42
CA SER A 36 -0.57 20.75 -12.96
C SER A 36 0.77 20.49 -12.27
N LEU A 37 1.42 19.36 -12.59
CA LEU A 37 2.77 19.02 -12.15
C LEU A 37 3.76 20.12 -12.54
N LEU A 38 3.76 20.52 -13.83
CA LEU A 38 4.65 21.56 -14.33
C LEU A 38 4.45 22.90 -13.60
N LYS A 39 3.18 23.25 -13.30
CA LYS A 39 2.83 24.50 -12.64
C LYS A 39 3.17 24.50 -11.14
N PHE A 40 3.01 23.37 -10.45
CA PHE A 40 3.45 23.21 -9.05
C PHE A 40 4.95 23.44 -8.90
N TYR A 41 5.76 22.80 -9.75
CA TYR A 41 7.21 23.02 -9.76
C TYR A 41 7.60 24.46 -10.13
N GLN A 42 6.89 25.10 -11.08
CA GLN A 42 7.10 26.51 -11.43
C GLN A 42 6.76 27.50 -10.30
N ASP A 43 5.76 27.19 -9.47
CA ASP A 43 5.41 28.03 -8.32
C ASP A 43 6.33 27.77 -7.12
N GLN A 44 6.83 26.54 -6.93
CA GLN A 44 7.86 26.20 -5.93
C GLN A 44 9.28 26.70 -6.31
N GLU A 45 9.56 26.87 -7.61
CA GLU A 45 10.77 27.54 -8.12
C GLU A 45 10.82 29.02 -7.70
N LYS A 46 9.67 29.70 -7.57
CA LYS A 46 9.62 31.07 -7.03
C LYS A 46 9.94 31.13 -5.53
N GLU A 47 9.84 30.00 -4.83
CA GLU A 47 10.05 29.87 -3.38
C GLU A 47 11.33 29.10 -2.99
N ASN A 48 12.17 28.68 -3.96
CA ASN A 48 13.41 27.90 -3.76
C ASN A 48 13.22 26.56 -3.00
N GLN A 49 12.11 25.84 -3.19
CA GLN A 49 11.78 24.60 -2.47
C GLN A 49 11.60 23.36 -3.38
N CYS A 50 12.30 23.27 -4.51
CA CYS A 50 12.18 22.10 -5.41
C CYS A 50 12.93 20.87 -4.85
N PRO A 51 12.32 19.67 -4.79
CA PRO A 51 12.99 18.44 -4.37
C PRO A 51 14.11 18.03 -5.33
N GLU A 52 15.24 17.56 -4.80
CA GLU A 52 16.31 16.96 -5.61
C GLU A 52 15.91 15.52 -5.99
N ILE A 53 15.70 15.28 -7.29
CA ILE A 53 15.29 13.98 -7.83
C ILE A 53 16.49 13.33 -8.53
N GLU A 54 16.88 12.15 -8.07
CA GLU A 54 17.86 11.30 -8.75
C GLU A 54 17.12 10.24 -9.59
N TYR A 55 17.28 10.31 -10.93
CA TYR A 55 16.70 9.32 -11.85
C TYR A 55 17.77 8.35 -12.33
N PHE A 56 17.51 7.05 -12.14
CA PHE A 56 18.46 5.97 -12.46
C PHE A 56 18.15 5.30 -13.80
N GLY A 57 17.13 5.76 -14.52
CA GLY A 57 16.73 5.14 -15.79
C GLY A 57 16.17 3.73 -15.62
N LYS A 58 16.32 2.93 -16.68
CA LYS A 58 16.02 1.49 -16.67
C LYS A 58 17.11 0.73 -15.92
N VAL A 59 16.71 -0.01 -14.90
CA VAL A 59 17.58 -0.88 -14.11
C VAL A 59 17.02 -2.30 -14.07
N PRO A 60 17.87 -3.34 -14.07
CA PRO A 60 17.41 -4.71 -13.95
C PRO A 60 16.86 -4.99 -12.55
N LEU A 61 15.79 -5.80 -12.46
CA LEU A 61 15.32 -6.34 -11.20
C LEU A 61 16.24 -7.48 -10.75
N LYS A 62 16.43 -7.61 -9.42
CA LYS A 62 17.19 -8.71 -8.80
C LYS A 62 16.61 -10.12 -9.05
N ARG A 63 15.48 -10.24 -9.76
CA ARG A 63 14.77 -11.50 -10.00
C ARG A 63 14.29 -11.60 -11.44
N ASN A 64 14.33 -12.82 -11.97
CA ASN A 64 13.76 -13.15 -13.26
C ASN A 64 12.23 -13.33 -13.16
N CYS A 65 11.57 -13.23 -14.31
CA CYS A 65 10.16 -13.58 -14.43
C CYS A 65 9.94 -15.09 -14.30
N ALA A 66 8.69 -15.55 -14.20
CA ALA A 66 8.38 -16.98 -14.08
C ALA A 66 8.83 -17.81 -15.31
N HIS A 67 9.07 -17.16 -16.44
CA HIS A 67 9.61 -17.78 -17.66
C HIS A 67 11.15 -17.69 -17.76
N GLY A 68 11.84 -17.27 -16.69
CA GLY A 68 13.30 -17.20 -16.64
C GLY A 68 13.92 -16.00 -17.35
N ARG A 69 13.12 -15.04 -17.85
CA ARG A 69 13.63 -13.84 -18.51
C ARG A 69 13.95 -12.74 -17.51
N GLU A 70 14.97 -11.95 -17.80
CA GLU A 70 15.30 -10.75 -17.04
C GLU A 70 14.12 -9.77 -17.07
N MET A 71 13.96 -9.04 -15.97
CA MET A 71 12.93 -8.03 -15.81
C MET A 71 13.60 -6.69 -15.53
N GLU A 72 13.04 -5.61 -16.04
CA GLU A 72 13.53 -4.24 -15.84
C GLU A 72 12.48 -3.37 -15.14
N GLN A 73 12.95 -2.31 -14.49
CA GLN A 73 12.13 -1.27 -13.90
C GLN A 73 12.76 0.10 -14.15
N LEU A 74 11.92 1.12 -14.23
CA LEU A 74 12.36 2.49 -14.04
C LEU A 74 12.53 2.74 -12.55
N LYS A 75 13.58 3.48 -12.17
CA LYS A 75 13.85 3.83 -10.78
C LYS A 75 14.17 5.32 -10.63
N LEU A 76 13.58 5.93 -9.61
CA LEU A 76 13.92 7.27 -9.13
C LEU A 76 14.08 7.28 -7.61
N HIS A 77 14.75 8.29 -7.08
CA HIS A 77 14.93 8.55 -5.65
C HIS A 77 14.70 10.03 -5.38
N THR A 78 14.03 10.32 -4.27
CA THR A 78 13.91 11.68 -3.73
C THR A 78 13.66 11.60 -2.24
N ASP A 79 14.24 12.54 -1.48
CA ASP A 79 14.03 12.67 -0.04
C ASP A 79 12.72 13.37 0.32
N THR A 80 12.11 14.07 -0.64
CA THR A 80 10.83 14.75 -0.45
C THR A 80 9.94 14.66 -1.70
N ILE A 81 8.63 14.57 -1.50
CA ILE A 81 7.62 14.63 -2.55
C ILE A 81 6.31 15.19 -1.97
N SER A 82 5.55 15.95 -2.76
CA SER A 82 4.20 16.36 -2.33
C SER A 82 3.22 15.17 -2.36
N VAL A 83 2.09 15.31 -1.66
CA VAL A 83 1.05 14.26 -1.67
C VAL A 83 0.33 14.22 -3.01
N GLU A 84 0.25 15.35 -3.71
CA GLU A 84 -0.30 15.51 -5.05
C GLU A 84 0.60 14.82 -6.10
N ASP A 85 1.91 15.07 -6.07
CA ASP A 85 2.84 14.42 -7.02
C ASP A 85 2.87 12.91 -6.81
N MET A 86 2.82 12.45 -5.54
CA MET A 86 2.73 11.02 -5.27
C MET A 86 1.43 10.40 -5.77
N ASN A 87 0.31 11.13 -5.70
CA ASN A 87 -0.97 10.71 -6.28
C ASN A 87 -0.84 10.52 -7.80
N ASP A 88 -0.25 11.49 -8.49
CA ASP A 88 -0.03 11.45 -9.93
C ASP A 88 0.90 10.29 -10.33
N LEU A 89 1.96 10.04 -9.55
CA LEU A 89 2.84 8.90 -9.75
C LEU A 89 2.10 7.56 -9.66
N ILE A 90 1.20 7.40 -8.68
CA ILE A 90 0.38 6.18 -8.55
C ILE A 90 -0.52 5.98 -9.75
N ASP A 91 -1.17 7.06 -10.22
CA ASP A 91 -2.02 7.08 -11.42
C ASP A 91 -1.22 6.63 -12.66
N LEU A 92 0.05 7.01 -12.74
CA LEU A 92 0.98 6.58 -13.78
C LEU A 92 1.57 5.17 -13.55
N GLY A 93 1.16 4.46 -12.50
CA GLY A 93 1.58 3.10 -12.19
C GLY A 93 2.92 3.00 -11.44
N TRP A 94 3.47 4.11 -10.95
CA TRP A 94 4.63 4.09 -10.07
C TRP A 94 4.25 3.64 -8.66
N ARG A 95 5.22 3.07 -7.95
CA ARG A 95 5.13 2.67 -6.54
C ARG A 95 6.38 3.15 -5.81
N ARG A 96 6.35 3.15 -4.47
CA ARG A 96 7.52 3.49 -3.66
C ARG A 96 7.77 2.47 -2.56
N GLU A 97 9.00 2.50 -2.07
CA GLU A 97 9.51 1.81 -0.89
C GLU A 97 10.54 2.76 -0.25
N GLY A 98 10.21 3.31 0.91
CA GLY A 98 10.96 4.44 1.48
C GLY A 98 11.04 5.62 0.51
N ASN A 99 12.24 6.15 0.34
CA ASN A 99 12.57 7.23 -0.58
C ASN A 99 12.86 6.76 -2.02
N ASN A 100 12.66 5.46 -2.32
CA ASN A 100 12.86 4.90 -3.66
C ASN A 100 11.53 4.67 -4.36
N PHE A 101 11.42 5.06 -5.62
CA PHE A 101 10.22 4.85 -6.42
C PHE A 101 10.57 4.05 -7.67
N TYR A 102 9.61 3.22 -8.09
CA TYR A 102 9.83 2.28 -9.16
C TYR A 102 8.57 2.04 -10.00
N LYS A 103 8.77 1.77 -11.29
CA LYS A 103 7.74 1.32 -12.23
C LYS A 103 8.27 0.15 -13.03
N VAL A 104 7.60 -1.00 -12.93
CA VAL A 104 8.03 -2.23 -13.62
C VAL A 104 7.82 -2.05 -15.12
N ALA A 105 8.88 -2.25 -15.89
CA ALA A 105 8.93 -2.03 -17.34
C ALA A 105 9.41 -3.32 -18.02
N THR A 106 8.50 -4.29 -18.19
CA THR A 106 8.88 -5.60 -18.78
C THR A 106 8.01 -5.97 -19.96
N GLN A 107 8.64 -6.51 -21.01
CA GLN A 107 7.96 -6.93 -22.22
C GLN A 107 7.28 -8.32 -22.12
N CYS A 108 7.82 -9.22 -21.29
CA CYS A 108 7.33 -10.62 -21.25
C CYS A 108 6.16 -10.85 -20.27
N CYS A 109 6.21 -10.25 -19.08
CA CYS A 109 5.25 -10.51 -18.01
C CYS A 109 4.69 -9.18 -17.52
N THR A 110 3.66 -8.68 -18.20
CA THR A 110 3.05 -7.39 -17.89
C THR A 110 2.67 -7.30 -16.41
N THR A 111 3.04 -6.18 -15.80
CA THR A 111 2.74 -5.88 -14.41
C THR A 111 1.77 -4.72 -14.37
N HIS A 112 0.64 -4.94 -13.73
CA HIS A 112 -0.46 -3.98 -13.66
C HIS A 112 -0.51 -3.39 -12.25
N ALA A 113 -0.64 -2.06 -12.18
CA ALA A 113 -1.07 -1.39 -10.97
C ALA A 113 -2.54 -1.75 -10.69
N LEU A 114 -2.85 -2.17 -9.46
CA LEU A 114 -4.23 -2.44 -9.05
C LEU A 114 -4.75 -1.30 -8.18
N ARG A 115 -6.04 -1.01 -8.34
CA ARG A 115 -6.84 -0.22 -7.40
C ARG A 115 -8.16 -0.92 -7.11
N LEU A 116 -8.79 -0.53 -6.02
CA LEU A 116 -10.10 -1.01 -5.61
C LEU A 116 -10.97 0.19 -5.28
N ASP A 117 -12.12 0.30 -5.94
CA ASP A 117 -13.21 1.12 -5.42
C ASP A 117 -13.78 0.40 -4.20
N VAL A 118 -13.52 0.97 -3.03
CA VAL A 118 -13.90 0.33 -1.77
C VAL A 118 -15.39 0.40 -1.50
N GLN A 119 -16.14 1.27 -2.18
CA GLN A 119 -17.60 1.36 -2.05
C GLN A 119 -18.29 0.15 -2.72
N ASP A 120 -17.69 -0.38 -3.77
CA ASP A 120 -18.19 -1.56 -4.49
C ASP A 120 -17.75 -2.89 -3.88
N PHE A 121 -16.88 -2.86 -2.85
CA PHE A 121 -16.38 -4.07 -2.22
C PHE A 121 -17.48 -4.89 -1.55
N LYS A 122 -17.52 -6.19 -1.86
CA LYS A 122 -18.47 -7.14 -1.25
C LYS A 122 -17.73 -8.32 -0.64
N LEU A 123 -18.01 -8.57 0.64
CA LEU A 123 -17.49 -9.73 1.36
C LEU A 123 -17.89 -11.06 0.68
N SER A 124 -16.88 -11.87 0.36
CA SER A 124 -17.04 -13.25 -0.07
C SER A 124 -17.45 -14.17 1.09
N ARG A 125 -17.98 -15.36 0.76
CA ARG A 125 -18.32 -16.38 1.78
C ARG A 125 -17.10 -16.80 2.62
N GLN A 126 -15.92 -16.87 2.01
CA GLN A 126 -14.68 -17.23 2.70
C GLN A 126 -14.25 -16.13 3.67
N GLN A 127 -14.26 -14.86 3.24
CA GLN A 127 -13.93 -13.73 4.11
C GLN A 127 -14.88 -13.64 5.31
N ARG A 128 -16.20 -13.85 5.12
CA ARG A 128 -17.17 -13.89 6.23
C ARG A 128 -16.85 -15.00 7.24
N LYS A 129 -16.45 -16.19 6.77
CA LYS A 129 -16.03 -17.29 7.66
C LYS A 129 -14.81 -16.91 8.48
N ILE A 130 -13.81 -16.27 7.87
CA ILE A 130 -12.61 -15.78 8.56
C ILE A 130 -12.99 -14.77 9.66
N LEU A 131 -13.83 -13.79 9.35
CA LEU A 131 -14.28 -12.78 10.33
C LEU A 131 -15.12 -13.40 11.47
N ASN A 132 -15.92 -14.42 11.20
CA ASN A 132 -16.62 -15.18 12.24
C ASN A 132 -15.62 -15.92 13.15
N HIS A 133 -14.63 -16.58 12.57
CA HIS A 133 -13.61 -17.32 13.31
C HIS A 133 -12.79 -16.39 14.22
N LEU A 134 -12.46 -15.19 13.74
CA LEU A 134 -11.82 -14.16 14.57
C LEU A 134 -12.72 -13.77 15.76
N ALA A 135 -14.01 -13.54 15.54
CA ALA A 135 -14.94 -13.24 16.63
C ALA A 135 -15.05 -14.39 17.66
N GLU A 136 -15.00 -15.65 17.21
CA GLU A 136 -14.96 -16.83 18.09
C GLU A 136 -13.66 -16.88 18.90
N TYR A 137 -12.52 -16.57 18.28
CA TYR A 137 -11.23 -16.47 18.96
C TYR A 137 -11.26 -15.44 20.08
N PHE A 138 -11.67 -14.20 19.81
CA PHE A 138 -11.71 -13.15 20.83
C PHE A 138 -12.67 -13.44 22.00
N ARG A 139 -13.67 -14.30 21.77
CA ARG A 139 -14.61 -14.76 22.80
C ARG A 139 -14.08 -15.92 23.65
N GLY A 140 -13.02 -16.60 23.22
CA GLY A 140 -12.52 -17.82 23.86
C GLY A 140 -13.27 -19.11 23.44
N GLU A 141 -13.87 -19.12 22.26
CA GLU A 141 -14.75 -20.21 21.80
C GLU A 141 -14.08 -21.21 20.84
N THR A 142 -12.79 -21.04 20.51
CA THR A 142 -12.10 -21.82 19.46
C THR A 142 -12.01 -23.32 19.72
N ASP A 143 -12.12 -23.76 20.98
CA ASP A 143 -12.08 -25.17 21.37
C ASP A 143 -13.46 -25.82 21.55
N GLN A 144 -14.54 -25.05 21.43
CA GLN A 144 -15.90 -25.55 21.68
C GLN A 144 -16.54 -26.06 20.38
N LYS A 145 -16.49 -27.38 20.17
CA LYS A 145 -17.17 -28.10 19.07
C LYS A 145 -18.71 -27.90 19.01
N ASN A 146 -19.31 -27.12 19.91
CA ASN A 146 -20.76 -26.98 20.10
C ASN A 146 -21.23 -25.55 20.40
N VAL A 147 -20.56 -24.50 19.89
CA VAL A 147 -21.17 -23.16 19.93
C VAL A 147 -22.38 -23.13 19.00
N LYS A 148 -23.56 -22.84 19.57
CA LYS A 148 -24.78 -22.61 18.81
C LYS A 148 -24.55 -21.43 17.89
N LYS A 149 -24.40 -21.68 16.58
CA LYS A 149 -24.42 -20.61 15.57
C LYS A 149 -25.64 -19.72 15.84
N PRO A 150 -25.48 -18.39 15.91
CA PRO A 150 -26.62 -17.50 16.06
C PRO A 150 -27.63 -17.84 14.95
N LYS A 151 -28.89 -18.06 15.35
CA LYS A 151 -29.97 -18.34 14.41
C LYS A 151 -30.09 -17.14 13.47
N ASN A 152 -29.79 -17.33 12.19
CA ASN A 152 -30.03 -16.34 11.13
C ASN A 152 -31.52 -16.04 11.07
N ASN A 153 -31.96 -14.97 11.71
CA ASN A 153 -33.19 -14.31 11.30
C ASN A 153 -32.89 -13.54 10.02
N LYS A 154 -33.74 -13.70 9.01
CA LYS A 154 -33.56 -13.09 7.70
C LYS A 154 -33.67 -11.55 7.79
N ASN A 155 -32.79 -10.92 7.01
CA ASN A 155 -32.98 -9.65 6.29
C ASN A 155 -32.61 -8.33 6.98
N SER A 156 -31.33 -7.95 6.85
CA SER A 156 -30.96 -6.63 6.33
C SER A 156 -29.58 -6.70 5.64
N GLN A 157 -29.34 -5.88 4.63
CA GLN A 157 -28.04 -5.80 3.95
C GLN A 157 -26.95 -5.21 4.87
N GLU A 158 -27.35 -4.39 5.85
CA GLU A 158 -26.49 -3.79 6.88
C GLU A 158 -25.88 -4.83 7.83
N GLU A 159 -26.61 -5.90 8.17
CA GLU A 159 -26.13 -6.98 9.06
C GLU A 159 -24.95 -7.78 8.46
N TYR A 160 -24.78 -7.72 7.14
CA TYR A 160 -23.68 -8.38 6.42
C TYR A 160 -22.61 -7.41 5.91
N SER A 161 -22.69 -6.13 6.30
CA SER A 161 -21.68 -5.12 5.96
C SER A 161 -20.33 -5.46 6.60
N LEU A 162 -19.25 -4.99 5.99
CA LEU A 162 -17.90 -5.17 6.53
C LEU A 162 -17.78 -4.56 7.94
N GLU A 163 -18.35 -3.38 8.11
CA GLU A 163 -18.43 -2.68 9.40
C GLU A 163 -19.14 -3.52 10.48
N ALA A 164 -20.27 -4.16 10.17
CA ALA A 164 -20.98 -5.01 11.12
C ALA A 164 -20.13 -6.20 11.59
N TYR A 165 -19.35 -6.81 10.70
CA TYR A 165 -18.44 -7.89 11.09
C TYR A 165 -17.31 -7.39 12.01
N PHE A 166 -16.70 -6.25 11.70
CA PHE A 166 -15.68 -5.66 12.57
C PHE A 166 -16.26 -5.28 13.93
N LYS A 167 -17.44 -4.64 13.97
CA LYS A 167 -18.13 -4.31 15.22
C LYS A 167 -18.32 -5.54 16.10
N ARG A 168 -18.81 -6.64 15.54
CA ARG A 168 -18.97 -7.91 16.26
C ARG A 168 -17.66 -8.49 16.79
N ILE A 169 -16.55 -8.34 16.06
CA ILE A 169 -15.23 -8.79 16.54
C ILE A 169 -14.85 -7.99 17.78
N PHE A 170 -14.96 -6.66 17.74
CA PHE A 170 -14.69 -5.80 18.89
C PHE A 170 -15.64 -6.08 20.06
N ASP A 171 -16.94 -6.28 19.80
CA ASP A 171 -17.94 -6.64 20.81
C ASP A 171 -17.71 -8.05 21.39
N SER A 172 -16.96 -8.92 20.71
CA SER A 172 -16.65 -10.28 21.18
C SER A 172 -15.38 -10.35 22.03
N CYS A 173 -14.65 -9.24 22.19
CA CYS A 173 -13.44 -9.19 23.02
C CYS A 173 -13.81 -9.44 24.49
N ASN A 174 -13.54 -10.66 24.95
CA ASN A 174 -13.77 -11.08 26.33
C ASN A 174 -12.54 -11.81 26.87
N GLU A 175 -12.17 -12.94 26.24
CA GLU A 175 -10.97 -13.71 26.60
C GLU A 175 -9.70 -13.02 26.09
N HIS A 176 -9.77 -12.51 24.86
CA HIS A 176 -8.69 -11.77 24.24
C HIS A 176 -9.14 -10.36 23.88
N THR A 177 -8.20 -9.42 23.90
CA THR A 177 -8.41 -8.02 23.52
C THR A 177 -7.86 -7.73 22.14
N LEU A 178 -8.51 -6.83 21.40
CA LEU A 178 -8.07 -6.34 20.10
C LEU A 178 -7.97 -4.82 20.12
N GLU A 179 -6.77 -4.30 19.85
CA GLU A 179 -6.52 -2.88 19.61
C GLU A 179 -6.01 -2.69 18.18
N ILE A 180 -6.58 -1.71 17.48
CA ILE A 180 -6.08 -1.25 16.19
C ILE A 180 -5.85 0.24 16.29
N ARG A 181 -4.61 0.67 16.07
CA ARG A 181 -4.24 2.09 16.17
C ARG A 181 -3.47 2.56 14.95
N LEU A 182 -3.67 3.84 14.63
CA LEU A 182 -2.96 4.53 13.57
C LEU A 182 -1.79 5.32 14.17
N VAL A 183 -0.60 5.11 13.64
CA VAL A 183 0.67 5.63 14.16
C VAL A 183 1.42 6.29 13.01
N ARG A 184 2.00 7.47 13.24
CA ARG A 184 2.90 8.10 12.26
C ARG A 184 4.34 7.66 12.50
N PRO A 185 5.12 7.31 11.47
CA PRO A 185 6.57 7.17 11.60
C PRO A 185 7.18 8.39 12.29
N GLY A 186 8.07 8.16 13.25
CA GLY A 186 8.72 9.21 14.05
C GLY A 186 7.90 9.80 15.21
N SER A 187 6.66 9.36 15.45
CA SER A 187 5.88 9.76 16.63
C SER A 187 6.30 9.02 17.90
N SER A 188 5.89 9.50 19.09
CA SER A 188 6.17 8.79 20.36
C SER A 188 5.66 7.35 20.34
N LEU A 189 4.41 7.13 19.91
CA LEU A 189 3.82 5.79 19.81
C LEU A 189 4.57 4.87 18.83
N PHE A 190 5.18 5.45 17.80
CA PHE A 190 6.03 4.70 16.87
C PHE A 190 7.29 4.21 17.58
N PHE A 191 7.97 5.10 18.31
CA PHE A 191 9.18 4.75 19.03
C PHE A 191 8.92 3.78 20.20
N ASP A 192 7.76 3.90 20.87
CA ASP A 192 7.35 2.99 21.96
C ASP A 192 7.27 1.52 21.50
N THR A 193 6.98 1.28 20.22
CA THR A 193 6.85 -0.07 19.64
C THR A 193 7.92 -0.40 18.60
N TYR A 194 8.92 0.47 18.44
CA TYR A 194 9.91 0.36 17.37
C TYR A 194 10.64 -0.98 17.37
N GLU A 195 11.14 -1.38 18.54
CA GLU A 195 11.91 -2.62 18.66
C GLU A 195 11.02 -3.86 18.44
N GLU A 196 9.82 -3.87 19.02
CA GLU A 196 8.85 -4.95 18.83
C GLU A 196 8.47 -5.08 17.34
N SER A 197 8.24 -3.96 16.66
CA SER A 197 7.93 -3.87 15.24
C SER A 197 9.08 -4.40 14.37
N PHE A 198 10.33 -4.07 14.71
CA PHE A 198 11.51 -4.59 14.02
C PHE A 198 11.65 -6.11 14.18
N GLN A 199 11.48 -6.64 15.40
CA GLN A 199 11.54 -8.08 15.63
C GLN A 199 10.41 -8.82 14.90
N LEU A 200 9.20 -8.24 14.88
CA LEU A 200 8.07 -8.77 14.13
C LEU A 200 8.34 -8.82 12.62
N PHE A 201 8.84 -7.71 12.06
CA PHE A 201 9.23 -7.63 10.66
C PHE A 201 10.28 -8.69 10.31
N LYS A 202 11.34 -8.79 11.12
CA LYS A 202 12.42 -9.76 10.92
C LYS A 202 11.87 -11.20 10.92
N LYS A 203 11.07 -11.57 11.93
CA LYS A 203 10.45 -12.90 12.02
C LYS A 203 9.58 -13.20 10.80
N TYR A 204 8.73 -12.25 10.39
CA TYR A 204 7.86 -12.41 9.22
C TYR A 204 8.68 -12.62 7.94
N GLN A 205 9.71 -11.80 7.73
CA GLN A 205 10.57 -11.87 6.56
C GLN A 205 11.35 -13.19 6.46
N GLU A 206 11.92 -13.66 7.57
CA GLU A 206 12.62 -14.95 7.63
C GLU A 206 11.66 -16.12 7.38
N HIS A 207 10.43 -16.05 7.90
CA HIS A 207 9.46 -17.14 7.77
C HIS A 207 8.80 -17.18 6.39
N ILE A 208 8.31 -16.05 5.87
CA ILE A 208 7.53 -15.96 4.64
C ILE A 208 8.41 -15.72 3.42
N HIS A 209 9.40 -14.84 3.51
CA HIS A 209 10.24 -14.44 2.38
C HIS A 209 11.58 -15.18 2.31
N LYS A 210 11.94 -15.96 3.34
CA LYS A 210 13.18 -16.76 3.43
C LYS A 210 14.45 -15.93 3.22
N ASN A 211 14.41 -14.66 3.64
CA ASN A 211 15.48 -13.70 3.49
C ASN A 211 15.89 -13.17 4.87
N ALA A 212 17.18 -12.96 5.07
CA ALA A 212 17.68 -12.22 6.24
C ALA A 212 17.52 -10.71 5.99
N TYR A 213 17.13 -9.98 7.03
CA TYR A 213 16.95 -8.53 6.98
C TYR A 213 17.71 -7.85 8.11
N THR A 214 18.27 -6.68 7.80
CA THR A 214 18.97 -5.81 8.74
C THR A 214 18.03 -4.72 9.24
N ARG A 215 18.42 -4.08 10.35
CA ARG A 215 17.72 -2.89 10.86
C ARG A 215 17.74 -1.74 9.85
N GLU A 216 18.83 -1.57 9.14
CA GLU A 216 18.95 -0.57 8.06
C GLU A 216 17.89 -0.78 6.96
N ILE A 217 17.64 -2.03 6.55
CA ILE A 217 16.58 -2.29 5.56
C ILE A 217 15.20 -1.97 6.15
N PHE A 218 14.96 -2.30 7.42
CA PHE A 218 13.73 -1.92 8.10
C PHE A 218 13.56 -0.39 8.13
N GLU A 219 14.60 0.36 8.47
CA GLU A 219 14.61 1.82 8.53
C GLU A 219 14.30 2.43 7.16
N ASN A 220 15.05 2.03 6.13
CA ASN A 220 14.89 2.54 4.78
C ASN A 220 13.51 2.20 4.19
N MET A 221 12.90 1.08 4.57
CA MET A 221 11.60 0.66 4.03
C MET A 221 10.40 1.20 4.80
N LEU A 222 10.50 1.27 6.14
CA LEU A 222 9.36 1.43 7.04
C LEU A 222 9.44 2.67 7.93
N VAL A 223 10.59 3.32 8.03
CA VAL A 223 10.78 4.52 8.87
C VAL A 223 10.86 5.75 7.99
N GLU A 224 11.69 5.68 6.94
CA GLU A 224 11.88 6.77 6.01
C GLU A 224 10.63 7.01 5.15
N THR A 225 10.28 8.28 4.98
CA THR A 225 9.22 8.68 4.07
C THR A 225 9.55 10.02 3.40
N PRO A 226 9.33 10.13 2.07
CA PRO A 226 9.48 11.39 1.37
C PRO A 226 8.23 12.27 1.49
N LEU A 227 7.13 11.75 2.07
CA LEU A 227 5.89 12.50 2.21
C LEU A 227 5.93 13.44 3.42
N PRO A 228 5.24 14.60 3.37
CA PRO A 228 5.20 15.54 4.47
C PRO A 228 4.63 14.91 5.74
N THR A 229 5.32 15.13 6.86
CA THR A 229 4.87 14.70 8.20
C THR A 229 3.98 15.75 8.86
N THR A 230 4.01 16.99 8.37
CA THR A 230 3.23 18.14 8.88
C THR A 230 1.92 18.29 8.09
N GLY A 231 0.87 17.63 8.54
CA GLY A 231 -0.48 17.71 7.95
C GLY A 231 -1.49 16.86 8.72
N LYS A 232 -2.77 17.26 8.76
CA LYS A 232 -3.76 16.56 9.61
C LYS A 232 -4.20 15.20 9.09
N HIS A 233 -4.18 14.95 7.77
CA HIS A 233 -4.84 13.76 7.20
C HIS A 233 -3.99 12.98 6.17
N TYR A 234 -3.02 13.60 5.50
CA TYR A 234 -2.19 12.95 4.49
C TYR A 234 -0.81 12.55 5.00
N GLY A 235 -0.10 11.75 4.19
CA GLY A 235 1.25 11.26 4.45
C GLY A 235 1.29 9.78 4.79
N THR A 236 2.42 9.33 5.32
CA THR A 236 2.65 7.92 5.67
C THR A 236 2.15 7.59 7.06
N PHE A 237 1.52 6.43 7.17
CA PHE A 237 1.02 5.89 8.42
C PHE A 237 1.30 4.40 8.55
N HIS A 238 1.43 3.98 9.79
CA HIS A 238 1.42 2.59 10.21
C HIS A 238 0.11 2.32 10.92
N ARG A 239 -0.61 1.28 10.51
CA ARG A 239 -1.62 0.67 11.36
C ARG A 239 -0.98 -0.44 12.14
N GLN A 240 -1.07 -0.36 13.46
CA GLN A 240 -0.63 -1.38 14.39
C GLN A 240 -1.83 -2.17 14.91
N ILE A 241 -1.72 -3.48 14.89
CA ILE A 241 -2.72 -4.42 15.41
C ILE A 241 -2.10 -5.10 16.63
N LEU A 242 -2.73 -4.92 17.78
CA LEU A 242 -2.32 -5.51 19.04
C LEU A 242 -3.37 -6.50 19.52
N ILE A 243 -2.91 -7.67 19.96
CA ILE A 243 -3.74 -8.67 20.65
C ILE A 243 -3.13 -8.87 22.03
N ASP A 244 -3.94 -8.68 23.08
CA ASP A 244 -3.51 -8.76 24.48
C ASP A 244 -2.30 -7.87 24.80
N GLY A 245 -2.33 -6.65 24.24
CA GLY A 245 -1.28 -5.65 24.38
C GLY A 245 0.02 -5.95 23.63
N ARG A 246 0.10 -7.05 22.86
CA ARG A 246 1.28 -7.42 22.06
C ARG A 246 1.10 -7.05 20.60
N LEU A 247 2.12 -6.50 19.97
CA LEU A 247 2.08 -6.16 18.55
C LEU A 247 2.10 -7.43 17.70
N VAL A 248 0.99 -7.71 17.01
CA VAL A 248 0.84 -8.90 16.17
C VAL A 248 0.79 -8.60 14.68
N GLY A 249 0.60 -7.34 14.28
CA GLY A 249 0.53 -6.96 12.88
C GLY A 249 0.81 -5.48 12.65
N VAL A 250 1.46 -5.17 11.54
CA VAL A 250 1.69 -3.80 11.06
C VAL A 250 1.39 -3.72 9.57
N ASP A 251 0.60 -2.73 9.18
CA ASP A 251 0.40 -2.31 7.79
C ASP A 251 0.99 -0.89 7.62
N MET A 252 1.81 -0.67 6.60
CA MET A 252 2.28 0.66 6.20
C MET A 252 1.57 1.08 4.91
N PHE A 253 1.05 2.30 4.91
CA PHE A 253 0.34 2.88 3.77
C PHE A 253 0.47 4.40 3.73
N ASP A 254 0.23 4.96 2.54
CA ASP A 254 0.17 6.40 2.35
C ASP A 254 -1.28 6.84 2.13
N ILE A 255 -1.70 7.87 2.87
CA ILE A 255 -2.94 8.56 2.60
C ILE A 255 -2.63 9.73 1.68
N LEU A 256 -3.24 9.71 0.50
CA LEU A 256 -3.05 10.66 -0.60
C LEU A 256 -4.41 11.26 -0.99
N PRO A 257 -4.45 12.30 -1.85
CA PRO A 257 -5.69 12.89 -2.31
C PRO A 257 -6.72 11.86 -2.78
N ASP A 258 -6.41 10.97 -3.70
CA ASP A 258 -7.40 10.05 -4.28
C ASP A 258 -7.23 8.59 -3.84
N TYR A 259 -6.14 8.31 -3.11
CA TYR A 259 -5.75 6.95 -2.75
C TYR A 259 -5.47 6.81 -1.25
N ASN A 260 -5.89 5.67 -0.73
CA ASN A 260 -5.13 5.01 0.32
C ASN A 260 -4.21 3.98 -0.35
N MET A 261 -2.89 4.17 -0.27
CA MET A 261 -1.92 3.31 -0.96
C MET A 261 -1.26 2.35 0.01
N ALA A 262 -1.67 1.08 -0.02
CA ALA A 262 -1.03 0.02 0.72
C ALA A 262 0.38 -0.23 0.17
N GLN A 263 1.39 -0.18 1.06
CA GLN A 263 2.78 -0.46 0.70
C GLN A 263 3.19 -1.86 1.10
N THR A 264 3.29 -2.09 2.41
CA THR A 264 3.85 -3.32 2.96
C THR A 264 3.14 -3.67 4.25
N SER A 265 3.04 -4.97 4.51
CA SER A 265 2.42 -5.51 5.69
C SER A 265 3.16 -6.74 6.20
N TYR A 266 3.19 -6.89 7.51
CA TYR A 266 3.82 -8.00 8.19
C TYR A 266 3.09 -8.29 9.49
N TYR A 267 3.05 -9.57 9.87
CA TYR A 267 2.31 -10.02 11.04
C TYR A 267 2.98 -11.22 11.70
N ASN A 268 2.60 -11.50 12.94
CA ASN A 268 3.15 -12.59 13.71
C ASN A 268 2.60 -13.90 13.15
N THR A 269 3.49 -14.73 12.60
CA THR A 269 3.14 -15.99 11.95
C THR A 269 2.51 -17.01 12.90
N ASP A 270 2.64 -16.83 14.22
CA ASP A 270 1.99 -17.69 15.22
C ASP A 270 0.45 -17.58 15.14
N PHE A 271 -0.05 -16.44 14.62
CA PHE A 271 -1.48 -16.17 14.43
C PHE A 271 -1.97 -16.52 13.02
N MET A 272 -1.21 -17.28 12.22
CA MET A 272 -1.63 -17.72 10.88
C MET A 272 -2.97 -18.48 10.88
N HIS A 273 -3.26 -19.20 11.96
CA HIS A 273 -4.53 -19.91 12.14
C HIS A 273 -5.75 -18.96 12.12
N LEU A 274 -5.57 -17.69 12.51
CA LEU A 274 -6.62 -16.65 12.47
C LEU A 274 -6.75 -15.94 11.13
N ASN A 275 -5.90 -16.27 10.14
CA ASN A 275 -5.87 -15.62 8.82
C ASN A 275 -5.67 -14.08 8.91
N LEU A 276 -4.73 -13.64 9.76
CA LEU A 276 -4.46 -12.21 9.98
C LEU A 276 -4.19 -11.43 8.70
N GLY A 277 -3.51 -12.00 7.71
CA GLY A 277 -3.29 -11.32 6.42
C GLY A 277 -4.59 -10.93 5.70
N THR A 278 -5.62 -11.78 5.74
CA THR A 278 -6.94 -11.43 5.20
C THR A 278 -7.64 -10.39 6.06
N PHE A 279 -7.55 -10.51 7.38
CA PHE A 279 -8.11 -9.52 8.31
C PHE A 279 -7.53 -8.12 8.09
N MET A 280 -6.21 -8.02 7.91
CA MET A 280 -5.50 -6.76 7.66
C MET A 280 -5.97 -6.09 6.37
N ILE A 281 -6.10 -6.84 5.27
CA ILE A 281 -6.63 -6.30 4.00
C ILE A 281 -8.08 -5.85 4.15
N LEU A 282 -8.91 -6.62 4.86
CA LEU A 282 -10.30 -6.25 5.12
C LEU A 282 -10.38 -5.00 6.03
N ASN A 283 -9.47 -4.84 6.99
CA ASN A 283 -9.39 -3.64 7.81
C ASN A 283 -8.97 -2.42 6.98
N GLU A 284 -8.03 -2.59 6.04
CA GLU A 284 -7.62 -1.55 5.10
C GLU A 284 -8.78 -1.07 4.22
N ILE A 285 -9.60 -2.00 3.73
CA ILE A 285 -10.80 -1.68 2.94
C ILE A 285 -11.79 -0.89 3.80
N LEU A 286 -12.11 -1.37 5.00
CA LEU A 286 -13.03 -0.67 5.92
C LEU A 286 -12.50 0.73 6.29
N PHE A 287 -11.21 0.83 6.58
CA PHE A 287 -10.56 2.10 6.88
C PHE A 287 -10.71 3.09 5.71
N THR A 288 -10.46 2.63 4.48
CA THR A 288 -10.58 3.45 3.28
C THR A 288 -12.03 3.87 3.02
N GLN A 289 -13.02 3.00 3.29
CA GLN A 289 -14.45 3.34 3.23
C GLN A 289 -14.78 4.49 4.20
N LYS A 290 -14.38 4.35 5.48
CA LYS A 290 -14.63 5.36 6.51
C LYS A 290 -13.88 6.67 6.27
N LEU A 291 -12.68 6.59 5.72
CA LEU A 291 -11.93 7.77 5.33
C LEU A 291 -12.61 8.50 4.16
N SER A 292 -13.10 7.76 3.16
CA SER A 292 -13.87 8.33 2.04
C SER A 292 -15.12 9.07 2.54
N GLU A 293 -15.91 8.43 3.41
CA GLU A 293 -17.09 9.02 4.05
C GLU A 293 -16.73 10.32 4.79
N LYS A 294 -15.66 10.28 5.61
CA LYS A 294 -15.21 11.43 6.41
C LYS A 294 -14.72 12.60 5.55
N LEU A 295 -14.08 12.31 4.43
CA LEU A 295 -13.58 13.33 3.50
C LEU A 295 -14.66 13.81 2.51
N GLY A 296 -15.83 13.15 2.46
CA GLY A 296 -16.88 13.47 1.51
C GLY A 296 -16.49 13.22 0.05
N LYS A 297 -15.54 12.31 -0.20
CA LYS A 297 -15.04 11.96 -1.54
C LYS A 297 -14.67 10.49 -1.63
N THR A 298 -14.76 9.91 -2.82
CA THR A 298 -14.34 8.52 -3.05
C THR A 298 -12.81 8.42 -3.03
N LEU A 299 -12.27 7.57 -2.15
CA LEU A 299 -10.89 7.13 -2.21
C LEU A 299 -10.81 5.72 -2.79
N TYR A 300 -9.78 5.48 -3.58
CA TYR A 300 -9.41 4.14 -4.02
C TYR A 300 -8.39 3.51 -3.07
N LEU A 301 -8.50 2.20 -2.84
CA LEU A 301 -7.43 1.44 -2.20
C LEU A 301 -6.45 0.93 -3.27
N SER A 302 -5.23 1.43 -3.30
CA SER A 302 -4.17 0.85 -4.13
C SER A 302 -3.60 -0.39 -3.45
N THR A 303 -3.76 -1.56 -4.06
CA THR A 303 -3.29 -2.84 -3.50
C THR A 303 -1.92 -3.26 -4.05
N GLY A 304 -1.19 -2.31 -4.64
CA GLY A 304 0.13 -2.53 -5.23
C GLY A 304 0.08 -3.12 -6.64
N LEU A 305 1.13 -3.87 -7.00
CA LEU A 305 1.30 -4.44 -8.34
C LEU A 305 0.77 -5.87 -8.43
N TYR A 306 0.22 -6.22 -9.59
CA TYR A 306 -0.20 -7.56 -9.98
C TYR A 306 0.54 -8.00 -11.24
N ASN A 307 1.00 -9.24 -11.24
CA ASN A 307 1.66 -9.85 -12.38
C ASN A 307 1.14 -11.27 -12.47
N HIS A 308 0.49 -11.61 -13.59
CA HIS A 308 -0.19 -12.89 -13.73
C HIS A 308 0.76 -14.10 -13.58
N CYS A 309 2.01 -13.94 -14.00
CA CYS A 309 3.03 -14.98 -13.91
C CYS A 309 3.51 -15.22 -12.46
N PHE A 310 3.25 -14.30 -11.53
CA PHE A 310 3.60 -14.44 -10.13
C PHE A 310 2.41 -14.93 -9.31
N LYS A 311 2.38 -16.25 -9.03
CA LYS A 311 1.33 -16.90 -8.20
C LYS A 311 1.09 -16.18 -6.87
N LYS A 312 2.14 -15.62 -6.26
CA LYS A 312 2.04 -14.84 -5.02
C LYS A 312 1.18 -13.56 -5.14
N HIS A 313 0.81 -13.12 -6.34
CA HIS A 313 -0.07 -11.97 -6.55
C HIS A 313 -1.54 -12.37 -6.76
N HIS A 314 -1.84 -13.66 -6.97
CA HIS A 314 -3.19 -14.13 -7.33
C HIS A 314 -4.23 -13.87 -6.23
N TYR A 315 -3.82 -13.82 -4.96
CA TYR A 315 -4.72 -13.52 -3.85
C TYR A 315 -5.39 -12.14 -3.99
N LYS A 316 -4.74 -11.17 -4.67
CA LYS A 316 -5.26 -9.80 -4.83
C LYS A 316 -6.55 -9.76 -5.63
N LEU A 317 -6.74 -10.70 -6.56
CA LEU A 317 -7.95 -10.80 -7.38
C LEU A 317 -9.21 -11.11 -6.57
N GLN A 318 -9.07 -11.59 -5.33
CA GLN A 318 -10.19 -11.93 -4.45
C GLN A 318 -10.89 -10.70 -3.85
N TYR A 319 -10.33 -9.49 -4.06
CA TYR A 319 -10.84 -8.26 -3.47
C TYR A 319 -11.54 -7.35 -4.49
N ALA A 320 -11.94 -7.88 -5.66
CA ALA A 320 -12.59 -7.12 -6.73
C ALA A 320 -11.78 -5.91 -7.21
N THR A 321 -10.46 -6.04 -7.24
CA THR A 321 -9.56 -5.02 -7.74
C THR A 321 -9.67 -4.86 -9.26
N GLU A 322 -9.62 -3.63 -9.74
CA GLU A 322 -9.49 -3.31 -11.16
C GLU A 322 -8.04 -2.94 -11.52
N ILE A 323 -7.72 -3.14 -12.80
CA ILE A 323 -6.45 -2.68 -13.35
C ILE A 323 -6.53 -1.16 -13.49
N LEU A 324 -5.58 -0.46 -12.89
CA LEU A 324 -5.35 0.94 -13.18
C LEU A 324 -4.80 1.03 -14.61
N CYS A 325 -5.68 1.38 -15.54
CA CYS A 325 -5.32 1.56 -16.94
C CYS A 325 -4.50 2.84 -17.06
N ILE A 326 -3.20 2.68 -17.35
CA ILE A 326 -2.29 3.82 -17.58
C ILE A 326 -2.51 4.38 -18.99
N GLU A 327 -3.17 3.62 -19.87
CA GLU A 327 -3.63 4.07 -21.18
C GLU A 327 -4.92 4.87 -20.96
N THR A 328 -4.79 6.19 -20.84
CA THR A 328 -5.91 7.10 -21.01
C THR A 328 -6.42 7.00 -22.45
N CYS A 329 -7.71 6.68 -22.60
CA CYS A 329 -8.47 6.88 -23.84
C CYS A 329 -8.42 8.32 -24.33
#